data_AF-X1TC06-F1
#
_entry.id   AF-X1TC06-F1
#
_cell.length_a   1.000
_cell.length_b   1.000
_cell.length_c   1.000
_cell.angle_alpha   90.00
_cell.angle_beta   90.00
_cell.angle_gamma   90.00
#
_symmetry.space_group_name_H-M   'P 1'
#
loop_
_entity.id
_entity.type
_entity.pdbx_description
1 polymer ?
#
loop_
_entity_poly.entity_id
_entity_poly.type
_entity_poly.pdbx_seq_one_letter_code
_entity_poly.pdbx_strand_id
1 'polypeptide(L)'
;MESEAKHKLPLLRIPRFHGLFSVFLLIASAALCDYPRIEQLNSRDVLFKQLQSDLQAYFQAESRLLPDAADADEFPRLRLFSYRLQDTMDLFSLSARLNLPYDCIATLNGLDNPAAIQSVEVVLIPNQPGIFVWEVPASSFQ
;
A
#
# COMPACT_ATOMS: atom_id res chain seq x y z
N MET A 1 -5.57 9.19 -75.38
CA MET A 1 -6.72 9.68 -74.58
C MET A 1 -7.62 8.48 -74.38
N GLU A 2 -7.69 7.75 -73.27
CA GLU A 2 -7.11 7.76 -71.92
C GLU A 2 -7.27 6.30 -71.42
N SER A 3 -6.19 5.54 -71.25
CA SER A 3 -5.67 5.04 -69.96
C SER A 3 -6.71 4.71 -68.86
N GLU A 4 -7.39 3.56 -68.93
CA GLU A 4 -8.07 2.96 -67.77
C GLU A 4 -7.07 2.19 -66.90
N ALA A 5 -6.47 2.88 -65.92
CA ALA A 5 -5.67 2.27 -64.88
C ALA A 5 -6.59 1.62 -63.83
N LYS A 6 -6.72 0.29 -63.90
CA LYS A 6 -7.44 -0.55 -62.92
C LYS A 6 -6.73 -0.47 -61.56
N HIS A 7 -7.19 0.45 -60.71
CA HIS A 7 -6.64 0.68 -59.37
C HIS A 7 -7.03 -0.48 -58.43
N LYS A 8 -6.13 -1.46 -58.27
CA LYS A 8 -6.28 -2.53 -57.26
C LYS A 8 -5.87 -1.96 -55.90
N LEU A 9 -6.83 -1.68 -55.03
CA LEU A 9 -6.58 -1.38 -53.62
C LEU A 9 -6.00 -2.62 -52.92
N PRO A 10 -4.86 -2.50 -52.19
CA PRO A 10 -4.36 -3.60 -51.39
C PRO A 10 -5.27 -3.76 -50.16
N LEU A 11 -5.88 -4.95 -50.04
CA LEU A 11 -6.56 -5.39 -48.83
C LEU A 11 -5.55 -5.41 -47.68
N LEU A 12 -5.57 -4.37 -46.84
CA LEU A 12 -4.80 -4.33 -45.61
C LEU A 12 -5.42 -5.34 -44.63
N ARG A 13 -4.85 -6.54 -44.58
CA ARG A 13 -5.21 -7.59 -43.64
C ARG A 13 -4.73 -7.17 -42.25
N ILE A 14 -5.60 -6.48 -41.50
CA ILE A 14 -5.34 -6.14 -40.10
C ILE A 14 -5.24 -7.46 -39.32
N PRO A 15 -4.11 -7.78 -38.68
CA PRO A 15 -4.00 -8.99 -37.88
C PRO A 15 -4.98 -8.91 -36.71
N ARG A 16 -5.78 -9.96 -36.52
CA ARG A 16 -6.68 -10.11 -35.36
C ARG A 16 -5.84 -10.30 -34.09
N PHE A 17 -5.28 -9.22 -33.56
CA PHE A 17 -4.54 -9.15 -32.30
C PHE A 17 -5.45 -9.28 -31.05
N HIS A 18 -6.59 -9.96 -31.18
CA HIS A 18 -7.54 -10.13 -30.07
C HIS A 18 -7.00 -11.10 -29.02
N GLY A 19 -6.19 -12.10 -29.43
CA GLY A 19 -5.58 -13.07 -28.52
C GLY A 19 -4.54 -12.44 -27.58
N LEU A 20 -3.70 -11.52 -28.08
CA LEU A 20 -2.66 -10.89 -27.25
C LEU A 20 -3.25 -9.87 -26.26
N PHE A 21 -4.27 -9.11 -26.69
CA PHE A 21 -4.97 -8.17 -25.82
C PHE A 21 -5.70 -8.88 -24.67
N SER A 22 -6.28 -10.05 -24.95
CA SER A 22 -6.98 -10.86 -23.95
C SER A 22 -6.04 -11.44 -22.89
N VAL A 23 -4.82 -11.84 -23.27
CA VAL A 23 -3.79 -12.31 -22.31
C VAL A 23 -3.28 -11.16 -21.43
N PHE A 24 -3.08 -9.97 -22.00
CA PHE A 24 -2.67 -8.79 -21.22
C PHE A 24 -3.75 -8.37 -20.20
N LEU A 25 -5.03 -8.46 -20.58
CA LEU A 25 -6.17 -8.17 -19.70
C LEU A 25 -6.28 -9.17 -18.53
N LEU A 26 -5.97 -10.45 -18.76
CA LEU A 26 -5.96 -11.48 -17.72
C LEU A 26 -4.80 -11.32 -16.72
N ILE A 27 -3.61 -10.88 -17.18
CA ILE A 27 -2.47 -10.60 -16.29
C ILE A 27 -2.75 -9.38 -15.40
N ALA A 28 -3.39 -8.34 -15.94
CA ALA A 28 -3.76 -7.15 -15.16
C ALA A 28 -4.80 -7.46 -14.06
N SER A 29 -5.64 -8.48 -14.25
CA SER A 29 -6.67 -8.87 -13.27
C SER A 29 -6.10 -9.59 -12.04
N ALA A 30 -4.91 -10.19 -12.14
CA ALA A 30 -4.24 -10.82 -11.00
C ALA A 30 -3.47 -9.82 -10.11
N ALA A 31 -3.33 -8.56 -10.55
CA ALA A 31 -2.73 -7.47 -9.78
C ALA A 31 -3.74 -6.77 -8.85
N LEU A 32 -4.92 -7.35 -8.64
CA LEU A 32 -5.94 -6.81 -7.77
C LEU A 32 -5.58 -7.04 -6.29
N CYS A 33 -5.32 -5.94 -5.59
CA CYS A 33 -5.63 -5.71 -4.17
C CYS A 33 -4.75 -6.32 -3.07
N ASP A 34 -3.49 -6.67 -3.31
CA ASP A 34 -2.56 -6.91 -2.20
C ASP A 34 -1.71 -5.68 -1.88
N TYR A 35 -1.70 -5.29 -0.60
CA TYR A 35 -0.80 -4.25 -0.09
C TYR A 35 0.66 -4.72 -0.19
N PRO A 36 1.61 -3.81 -0.52
CA PRO A 36 3.02 -4.15 -0.60
C PRO A 36 3.50 -4.83 0.67
N ARG A 37 4.04 -6.05 0.52
CA ARG A 37 4.36 -6.91 1.65
C ARG A 37 5.79 -6.70 2.13
N ILE A 38 5.94 -6.32 3.39
CA ILE A 38 7.20 -6.35 4.11
C ILE A 38 7.47 -7.81 4.51
N GLU A 39 8.59 -8.36 4.09
CA GLU A 39 8.99 -9.73 4.41
C GLU A 39 9.80 -9.77 5.71
N GLN A 40 10.64 -8.76 5.93
CA GLN A 40 11.49 -8.68 7.11
C GLN A 40 11.46 -7.29 7.75
N LEU A 41 11.23 -7.25 9.06
CA LEU A 41 11.28 -6.01 9.85
C LEU A 41 12.73 -5.62 10.18
N ASN A 42 13.58 -5.47 9.16
CA ASN A 42 14.95 -5.02 9.32
C ASN A 42 15.46 -4.35 8.03
N SER A 43 16.60 -3.66 8.12
CA SER A 43 17.17 -2.87 7.02
C SER A 43 17.60 -3.67 5.77
N ARG A 44 17.50 -5.00 5.76
CA ARG A 44 17.70 -5.80 4.53
C ARG A 44 16.49 -5.71 3.61
N ASP A 45 15.31 -5.47 4.16
CA ASP A 45 14.08 -5.30 3.40
C ASP A 45 13.95 -3.85 2.91
N VAL A 46 13.72 -3.69 1.60
CA VAL A 46 13.61 -2.39 0.94
C VAL A 46 12.32 -1.67 1.35
N LEU A 47 11.22 -2.40 1.54
CA LEU A 47 9.95 -1.81 1.95
C LEU A 47 9.98 -1.41 3.42
N PHE A 48 10.67 -2.18 4.27
CA PHE A 48 10.92 -1.75 5.65
C PHE A 48 11.76 -0.45 5.70
N LYS A 49 12.81 -0.33 4.87
CA LYS A 49 13.57 0.92 4.74
C LYS A 49 12.69 2.09 4.28
N GLN A 50 11.83 1.84 3.29
CA GLN A 50 10.90 2.85 2.80
C GLN A 50 9.95 3.33 3.91
N LEU A 51 9.37 2.39 4.67
CA LEU A 51 8.54 2.69 5.83
C LEU A 51 9.27 3.59 6.84
N GLN A 52 10.53 3.26 7.17
CA GLN A 52 11.32 4.07 8.10
C GLN A 52 11.61 5.47 7.56
N SER A 53 11.90 5.60 6.26
CA SER A 53 12.06 6.91 5.60
C SER A 53 10.77 7.74 5.62
N ASP A 54 9.62 7.10 5.44
CA ASP A 54 8.32 7.78 5.46
C ASP A 54 7.98 8.29 6.86
N LEU A 55 8.22 7.45 7.89
CA LEU A 55 8.04 7.84 9.28
C LEU A 55 8.96 9.01 9.66
N GLN A 56 10.21 8.97 9.22
CA GLN A 56 11.14 10.07 9.44
C GLN A 56 10.64 11.37 8.79
N ALA A 57 10.13 11.30 7.56
CA ALA A 57 9.56 12.46 6.88
C ALA A 57 8.32 13.00 7.61
N TYR A 58 7.44 12.11 8.08
CA TYR A 58 6.27 12.47 8.89
C TYR A 58 6.68 13.22 10.16
N PHE A 59 7.59 12.66 10.96
CA PHE A 59 8.01 13.29 12.22
C PHE A 59 8.75 14.61 12.00
N GLN A 60 9.47 14.75 10.88
CA GLN A 60 10.08 16.02 10.49
C GLN A 60 9.02 17.07 10.16
N ALA A 61 8.00 16.72 9.37
CA ALA A 61 6.88 17.61 9.06
C ALA A 61 6.11 18.00 10.33
N GLU A 62 5.80 17.03 11.20
CA GLU A 62 5.12 17.24 12.47
C GLU A 62 5.92 18.19 13.40
N SER A 63 7.23 18.02 13.51
CA SER A 63 8.09 18.89 14.34
C SER A 63 8.14 20.34 13.86
N ARG A 64 7.83 20.59 12.59
CA ARG A 64 7.81 21.91 11.96
C ARG A 64 6.44 22.57 11.99
N LEU A 65 5.41 21.90 12.52
CA LEU A 65 4.10 22.49 12.80
C LEU A 65 4.24 23.57 13.89
N LEU A 66 4.79 24.71 13.51
CA LEU A 66 4.68 25.96 14.24
C LEU A 66 3.35 26.63 13.88
N PRO A 67 2.68 27.32 14.83
CA PRO A 67 1.39 27.97 14.59
C PRO A 67 1.37 28.96 13.42
N ASP A 68 2.54 29.50 13.03
CA ASP A 68 2.70 30.56 12.02
C ASP A 68 3.55 30.14 10.80
N ALA A 69 3.84 28.84 10.63
CA ALA A 69 4.60 28.36 9.47
C ALA A 69 3.73 28.40 8.20
N ALA A 70 3.91 29.44 7.38
CA ALA A 70 3.29 29.57 6.06
C ALA A 70 3.73 28.50 5.06
N ASP A 71 4.85 27.82 5.33
CA ASP A 71 5.34 26.65 4.61
C ASP A 71 5.07 25.40 5.47
N ALA A 72 3.83 24.90 5.43
CA ALA A 72 3.56 23.54 5.86
C ALA A 72 4.21 22.60 4.85
N ASP A 73 5.33 21.97 5.21
CA ASP A 73 5.87 20.85 4.45
C ASP A 73 4.74 19.81 4.22
N GLU A 74 4.62 19.32 2.99
CA GLU A 74 3.60 18.34 2.64
C GLU A 74 3.88 17.04 3.42
N PHE A 75 2.97 16.67 4.33
CA PHE A 75 3.01 15.37 4.99
C PHE A 75 3.12 14.26 3.94
N PRO A 76 3.88 13.19 4.23
CA PRO A 76 3.91 12.06 3.33
C PRO A 76 2.49 11.52 3.14
N ARG A 77 2.16 11.12 1.90
CA ARG A 77 0.86 10.51 1.63
C ARG A 77 0.75 9.18 2.39
N LEU A 78 -0.44 8.93 2.94
CA LEU A 78 -0.76 7.67 3.60
C LEU A 78 -0.54 6.50 2.64
N ARG A 79 0.30 5.56 3.07
CA ARG A 79 0.54 4.27 2.42
C ARG A 79 0.38 3.17 3.46
N LEU A 80 -0.16 2.04 3.00
CA LEU A 80 -0.34 0.85 3.81
C LEU A 80 0.53 -0.27 3.26
N PHE A 81 1.15 -1.01 4.16
CA PHE A 81 1.94 -2.20 3.89
C PHE A 81 1.28 -3.41 4.56
N SER A 82 1.56 -4.60 4.07
CA SER A 82 1.18 -5.85 4.74
C SER A 82 2.40 -6.51 5.37
N TYR A 83 2.20 -7.19 6.49
CA TYR A 83 3.23 -7.99 7.15
C TYR A 83 2.62 -9.27 7.70
N ARG A 84 3.26 -10.41 7.42
CA ARG A 84 2.85 -11.70 7.97
C ARG A 84 3.47 -11.86 9.37
N LEU A 85 2.62 -12.06 10.38
CA LEU A 85 3.08 -12.26 11.74
C LEU A 85 3.94 -13.52 11.86
N GLN A 86 4.93 -13.45 12.73
CA GLN A 86 5.74 -14.59 13.14
C GLN A 86 5.22 -15.06 14.51
N ASP A 87 5.24 -16.37 14.77
CA ASP A 87 4.56 -17.06 15.91
C ASP A 87 4.88 -16.54 17.32
N THR A 88 5.83 -15.61 17.46
CA THR A 88 6.27 -15.04 18.75
C THR A 88 6.08 -13.52 18.85
N MET A 89 5.55 -12.86 17.81
CA MET A 89 5.43 -11.41 17.77
C MET A 89 4.08 -10.96 18.32
N ASP A 90 4.11 -10.23 19.43
CA ASP A 90 2.94 -9.53 19.96
C ASP A 90 2.84 -8.09 19.42
N LEU A 91 1.73 -7.42 19.74
CA LEU A 91 1.45 -6.07 19.26
C LEU A 91 2.48 -5.05 19.75
N PHE A 92 2.96 -5.18 20.99
CA PHE A 92 3.93 -4.24 21.57
C PHE A 92 5.33 -4.42 20.96
N SER A 93 5.74 -5.66 20.71
CA SER A 93 6.99 -5.97 20.02
C SER A 93 6.95 -5.48 18.58
N LEU A 94 5.81 -5.66 17.91
CA LEU A 94 5.58 -5.13 16.57
C LEU A 94 5.64 -3.59 16.56
N SER A 95 4.94 -2.93 17.48
CA SER A 95 4.90 -1.47 17.58
C SER A 95 6.28 -0.88 17.83
N ALA A 96 7.04 -1.47 18.76
CA ALA A 96 8.41 -1.07 19.07
C ALA A 96 9.34 -1.22 17.87
N ARG A 97 9.16 -2.30 17.09
CA ARG A 97 10.00 -2.57 15.92
C ARG A 97 9.69 -1.70 14.71
N LEU A 98 8.44 -1.27 14.57
CA LEU A 98 7.99 -0.39 13.50
C LEU A 98 8.18 1.10 13.83
N ASN A 99 8.38 1.43 15.11
CA ASN A 99 8.34 2.81 15.62
C ASN A 99 6.97 3.47 15.39
N LEU A 100 5.91 2.73 15.70
CA LEU A 100 4.51 3.17 15.60
C LEU A 100 3.82 2.97 16.95
N PRO A 101 2.82 3.80 17.30
CA PRO A 101 1.95 3.52 18.44
C PRO A 101 1.21 2.19 18.26
N TYR A 102 1.02 1.43 19.33
CA TYR A 102 0.29 0.16 19.24
C TYR A 102 -1.19 0.37 18.87
N ASP A 103 -1.81 1.46 19.35
CA ASP A 103 -3.18 1.86 18.99
C ASP A 103 -3.36 2.11 17.48
N CYS A 104 -2.32 2.66 16.84
CA CYS A 104 -2.30 2.91 15.40
C CYS A 104 -2.43 1.60 14.62
N ILE A 105 -1.67 0.58 15.02
CA ILE A 105 -1.72 -0.75 14.42
C ILE A 105 -3.03 -1.45 14.78
N ALA A 106 -3.48 -1.36 16.04
CA ALA A 106 -4.70 -2.01 16.51
C ALA A 106 -5.94 -1.51 15.79
N THR A 107 -6.13 -0.18 15.74
CA THR A 107 -7.29 0.44 15.10
C THR A 107 -7.31 0.21 13.60
N LEU A 108 -6.16 0.28 12.92
CA LEU A 108 -6.07 -0.05 11.49
C LEU A 108 -6.49 -1.49 11.18
N ASN A 109 -6.18 -2.43 12.08
CA ASN A 109 -6.48 -3.85 11.89
C ASN A 109 -7.77 -4.30 12.55
N GLY A 110 -8.57 -3.39 13.11
CA GLY A 110 -9.85 -3.71 13.76
C GLY A 110 -9.67 -4.64 14.97
N LEU A 111 -8.56 -4.52 15.70
CA LEU A 111 -8.34 -5.30 16.92
C LEU A 111 -9.15 -4.71 18.08
N ASP A 112 -9.82 -5.55 18.86
CA ASP A 112 -10.54 -5.15 20.09
C ASP A 112 -9.64 -4.94 21.29
N ASN A 113 -8.50 -5.63 21.32
CA ASN A 113 -7.53 -5.57 22.39
C ASN A 113 -6.15 -6.02 21.88
N PRO A 114 -5.05 -5.71 22.59
CA PRO A 114 -3.70 -6.06 22.16
C PRO A 114 -3.45 -7.56 21.96
N ALA A 115 -4.12 -8.44 22.72
CA ALA A 115 -3.93 -9.88 22.62
C ALA A 115 -4.58 -10.47 21.35
N ALA A 116 -5.58 -9.79 20.78
CA ALA A 116 -6.27 -10.21 19.56
C ALA A 116 -5.34 -10.31 18.34
N ILE A 117 -4.16 -9.67 18.36
CA ILE A 117 -3.19 -9.76 17.27
C ILE A 117 -2.75 -11.20 16.96
N GLN A 118 -2.75 -12.09 17.96
CA GLN A 118 -2.37 -13.49 17.78
C GLN A 118 -3.38 -14.28 16.93
N SER A 119 -4.60 -13.75 16.77
CA SER A 119 -5.65 -14.35 15.94
C SER A 119 -5.56 -13.96 14.46
N VAL A 120 -4.63 -13.07 14.10
CA VAL A 120 -4.49 -12.53 12.76
C VAL A 120 -3.21 -13.06 12.13
N GLU A 121 -3.28 -13.49 10.87
CA GLU A 121 -2.10 -13.97 10.13
C GLU A 121 -1.31 -12.82 9.47
N VAL A 122 -2.03 -11.80 9.00
CA VAL A 122 -1.50 -10.66 8.26
C VAL A 122 -1.97 -9.35 8.88
N VAL A 123 -1.01 -8.49 9.20
CA VAL A 123 -1.24 -7.18 9.78
C VAL A 123 -0.95 -6.10 8.75
N LEU A 124 -1.85 -5.12 8.65
CA LEU A 124 -1.65 -3.89 7.90
C LEU A 124 -0.85 -2.88 8.73
N ILE A 125 0.09 -2.19 8.09
CA ILE A 125 1.00 -1.25 8.72
C ILE A 125 0.93 0.08 7.96
N PRO A 126 0.59 1.20 8.64
CA PRO A 126 0.61 2.52 8.01
C PRO A 126 2.02 3.11 8.00
N ASN A 127 2.29 4.00 7.06
CA ASN A 127 3.56 4.72 6.98
C ASN A 127 3.65 5.97 7.87
N GLN A 128 2.60 6.24 8.65
CA GLN A 128 2.51 7.37 9.55
C GLN A 128 1.64 7.03 10.78
N PRO A 129 1.88 7.66 11.94
CA PRO A 129 1.00 7.55 13.10
C PRO A 129 -0.43 8.05 12.80
N GLY A 130 -1.42 7.47 13.46
CA GLY A 130 -2.81 7.89 13.35
C GLY A 130 -3.77 6.96 14.09
N ILE A 131 -5.05 7.36 14.12
CA ILE A 131 -6.17 6.52 14.58
C ILE A 131 -7.06 6.26 13.38
N PHE A 132 -7.29 4.98 13.08
CA PHE A 132 -8.06 4.57 11.91
C PHE A 132 -9.46 4.14 12.32
N VAL A 133 -10.47 4.73 11.69
CA VAL A 133 -11.87 4.41 11.94
C VAL A 133 -12.41 3.65 10.74
N TRP A 134 -12.94 2.46 11.00
CA TRP A 134 -13.59 1.64 9.99
C TRP A 134 -14.99 2.19 9.69
N GLU A 135 -15.40 2.14 8.42
CA GLU A 135 -16.73 2.57 8.00
C GLU A 135 -17.84 1.77 8.71
N VAL A 136 -17.61 0.46 8.88
CA VAL A 136 -18.39 -0.40 9.78
C VAL A 136 -17.49 -0.74 10.96
N PRO A 137 -17.79 -0.28 12.19
CA PRO A 137 -16.98 -0.56 13.35
C PRO A 137 -16.83 -2.07 13.57
N ALA A 138 -15.61 -2.57 13.44
CA ALA A 138 -15.27 -3.96 13.69
C ALA A 138 -14.79 -4.18 15.12
N SER A 139 -14.35 -3.13 15.82
CA SER A 139 -13.82 -3.22 17.18
C SER A 139 -14.32 -2.13 18.13
N SER A 140 -14.29 -2.44 19.43
CA SER A 140 -14.63 -1.50 20.52
C SER A 140 -13.39 -0.97 21.26
N PHE A 141 -12.24 -0.90 20.58
CA PHE A 141 -10.96 -0.51 21.17
C PHE A 141 -11.04 0.89 21.79
N GLN A 142 -10.79 1.00 23.10
CA GLN A 142 -10.87 2.24 23.91
C GLN A 142 -9.53 2.62 24.52
#